data_AF-A0A8H3FGI3-F1
#
_entry.id   AF-A0A8H3FGI3-F1
#
_cell.length_a   1.000
_cell.length_b   1.000
_cell.length_c   1.000
_cell.angle_alpha   90.00
_cell.angle_beta   90.00
_cell.angle_gamma   90.00
#
_symmetry.space_group_name_H-M   'P 1'
#
loop_
_entity.id
_entity.type
_entity.pdbx_description
1 polymer ?
#
loop_
_entity_poly.entity_id
_entity_poly.type
_entity_poly.pdbx_seq_one_letter_code
_entity_poly.pdbx_strand_id
1 'polypeptide(L)'
;MALATTAAVAAGTTAAAAYIDAKLHLSKDVRQIWMLKNAERETTKAFKNKRLSCFYFFEEAVRDYPDAEAIWSREGIYTYEETHTKACQYAAYFLELGIRPGELVAFYLQNSPELIFAWFGLWAIGCAPAMLNFNLSGDAMIHCLKVSDAKIVVVDEEQKVRTRIEGDRQTIEKLGMQLIVLSGELKSSIAAKTAQRPDDSYREGLKASFPSALLYTR
;
A
#
# COMPACT_ATOMS: atom_id res chain seq x y z
N MET A 1 -28.45 -19.81 -52.15
CA MET A 1 -28.77 -20.65 -50.96
C MET A 1 -27.58 -20.88 -50.02
N ALA A 2 -26.36 -21.15 -50.50
CA ALA A 2 -25.22 -21.49 -49.63
C ALA A 2 -24.81 -20.40 -48.60
N LEU A 3 -24.89 -19.11 -48.96
CA LEU A 3 -24.55 -17.98 -48.09
C LEU A 3 -25.50 -17.77 -46.90
N ALA A 4 -26.78 -18.12 -47.05
CA ALA A 4 -27.77 -17.97 -45.98
C ALA A 4 -27.60 -19.05 -44.90
N THR A 5 -27.26 -20.27 -45.31
CA THR A 5 -26.95 -21.40 -44.41
C THR A 5 -25.65 -21.20 -43.62
N THR A 6 -24.60 -20.63 -44.23
CA THR A 6 -23.34 -20.35 -43.52
C THR A 6 -23.49 -19.22 -42.49
N ALA A 7 -24.25 -18.17 -42.82
CA ALA A 7 -24.53 -17.08 -41.88
C ALA A 7 -25.36 -17.53 -40.66
N ALA A 8 -26.38 -18.37 -40.86
CA ALA A 8 -27.22 -18.89 -39.78
C ALA A 8 -26.44 -19.82 -38.83
N VAL A 9 -25.58 -20.69 -39.36
CA VAL A 9 -24.72 -21.58 -38.54
C VAL A 9 -23.71 -20.76 -37.73
N ALA A 10 -23.09 -19.74 -38.32
CA ALA A 10 -22.13 -18.87 -37.63
C ALA A 10 -22.79 -18.02 -36.53
N ALA A 11 -24.02 -17.56 -36.71
CA ALA A 11 -24.77 -16.82 -35.70
C ALA A 11 -25.21 -17.73 -34.52
N GLY A 12 -25.63 -18.97 -34.81
CA GLY A 12 -26.03 -19.93 -33.78
C GLY A 12 -24.86 -20.39 -32.90
N THR A 13 -23.69 -20.62 -33.49
CA THR A 13 -22.48 -21.02 -32.73
C THR A 13 -21.93 -19.88 -31.88
N THR A 14 -21.94 -18.65 -32.38
CA THR A 14 -21.49 -17.48 -31.61
C THR A 14 -22.44 -17.16 -30.44
N ALA A 15 -23.76 -17.27 -30.62
CA ALA A 15 -24.73 -17.08 -29.54
C ALA A 15 -24.62 -18.16 -28.45
N ALA A 16 -24.44 -19.43 -28.84
CA ALA A 16 -24.23 -20.52 -27.89
C ALA A 16 -22.90 -20.37 -27.12
N ALA A 17 -21.82 -20.00 -27.82
CA ALA A 17 -20.53 -19.74 -27.18
C ALA A 17 -20.60 -18.56 -26.21
N ALA A 18 -21.26 -17.47 -26.59
CA ALA A 18 -21.47 -16.31 -25.71
C ALA A 18 -22.34 -16.66 -24.49
N TYR A 19 -23.38 -17.47 -24.66
CA TYR A 19 -24.19 -17.97 -23.55
C TYR A 19 -23.38 -18.85 -22.59
N ILE A 20 -22.56 -19.77 -23.13
CA ILE A 20 -21.69 -20.63 -22.33
C ILE A 20 -20.63 -19.78 -21.60
N ASP A 21 -20.02 -18.81 -22.27
CA ASP A 21 -19.05 -17.90 -21.66
C ASP A 21 -19.67 -17.04 -20.57
N ALA A 22 -20.88 -16.52 -20.77
CA ALA A 22 -21.61 -15.76 -19.75
C ALA A 22 -22.01 -16.62 -18.54
N LYS A 23 -22.36 -17.89 -18.77
CA LYS A 23 -22.75 -18.81 -17.70
C LYS A 23 -21.54 -19.34 -16.91
N LEU A 24 -20.45 -19.66 -17.61
CA LEU A 24 -19.28 -20.35 -17.04
C LEU A 24 -18.07 -19.44 -16.84
N HIS A 25 -18.11 -18.19 -17.30
CA HIS A 25 -17.03 -17.19 -17.17
C HIS A 25 -15.67 -17.63 -17.75
N LEU A 26 -15.67 -18.47 -18.79
CA LEU A 26 -14.44 -19.08 -19.34
C LEU A 26 -13.41 -18.06 -19.82
N SER A 27 -13.85 -17.00 -20.49
CA SER A 27 -12.99 -15.91 -20.97
C SER A 27 -12.37 -15.12 -19.82
N LYS A 28 -13.12 -14.95 -18.72
CA LYS A 28 -12.63 -14.31 -17.49
C LYS A 28 -11.57 -15.19 -16.82
N ASP A 29 -11.81 -16.50 -16.73
CA ASP A 29 -10.86 -17.46 -16.17
C ASP A 29 -9.57 -17.52 -16.98
N VAL A 30 -9.66 -17.61 -18.31
CA VAL A 30 -8.49 -17.58 -19.21
C VAL A 30 -7.72 -16.27 -19.05
N ARG A 31 -8.42 -15.13 -19.01
CA ARG A 31 -7.80 -13.81 -18.79
C ARG A 31 -7.11 -13.75 -17.43
N GLN A 32 -7.74 -14.28 -16.38
CA GLN A 32 -7.18 -14.33 -15.03
C GLN A 32 -5.92 -15.19 -14.98
N ILE A 33 -5.94 -16.39 -15.57
CA ILE A 33 -4.75 -17.26 -15.67
C ILE A 33 -3.62 -16.56 -16.42
N TRP A 34 -3.93 -15.90 -17.53
CA TRP A 34 -2.94 -15.14 -18.30
C TRP A 34 -2.36 -13.97 -17.51
N MET A 35 -3.21 -13.19 -16.83
CA MET A 35 -2.80 -12.10 -15.95
C MET A 35 -1.88 -12.59 -14.83
N LEU A 36 -2.23 -13.71 -14.17
CA LEU A 36 -1.42 -14.31 -13.10
C LEU A 36 -0.05 -14.77 -13.63
N LYS A 37 -0.01 -15.44 -14.79
CA LYS A 37 1.26 -15.86 -15.40
C LYS A 37 2.13 -14.68 -15.82
N ASN A 38 1.53 -13.60 -16.33
CA ASN A 38 2.27 -12.39 -16.66
C ASN A 38 2.79 -11.70 -15.39
N ALA A 39 1.97 -11.57 -14.35
CA ALA A 39 2.38 -11.02 -13.07
C ALA A 39 3.55 -11.81 -12.48
N GLU A 40 3.48 -13.14 -12.45
CA GLU A 40 4.56 -14.01 -11.98
C GLU A 40 5.88 -13.78 -12.74
N ARG A 41 5.80 -13.63 -14.08
CA ARG A 41 6.97 -13.31 -14.92
C ARG A 41 7.56 -11.95 -14.57
N GLU A 42 6.74 -10.92 -14.44
CA GLU A 42 7.21 -9.57 -14.10
C GLU A 42 7.79 -9.52 -12.68
N THR A 43 7.16 -10.17 -11.70
CA THR A 43 7.72 -10.31 -10.34
C THR A 43 9.05 -11.04 -10.36
N THR A 44 9.19 -12.11 -11.15
CA THR A 44 10.46 -12.84 -11.29
C THR A 44 11.56 -11.96 -11.88
N LYS A 45 11.25 -11.14 -12.89
CA LYS A 45 12.20 -10.16 -13.46
C LYS A 45 12.57 -9.09 -12.44
N ALA A 46 11.58 -8.51 -11.77
CA ALA A 46 11.78 -7.50 -10.74
C ALA A 46 12.68 -8.02 -9.61
N PHE A 47 12.44 -9.26 -9.14
CA PHE A 47 13.28 -9.92 -8.15
C PHE A 47 14.73 -10.09 -8.63
N LYS A 48 14.94 -10.59 -9.85
CA LYS A 48 16.29 -10.71 -10.44
C LYS A 48 17.02 -9.37 -10.56
N ASN A 49 16.28 -8.31 -10.85
CA ASN A 49 16.82 -6.96 -10.98
C ASN A 49 16.88 -6.19 -9.65
N LYS A 50 16.58 -6.84 -8.51
CA LYS A 50 16.49 -6.21 -7.19
C LYS A 50 15.49 -5.04 -7.10
N ARG A 51 14.47 -5.02 -7.96
CA ARG A 51 13.44 -3.98 -8.07
C ARG A 51 12.06 -4.44 -7.60
N LEU A 52 12.03 -5.25 -6.54
CA LEU A 52 10.78 -5.86 -6.08
C LEU A 52 9.84 -4.86 -5.37
N SER A 53 10.38 -3.83 -4.72
CA SER A 53 9.57 -2.84 -3.97
C SER A 53 8.62 -2.07 -4.88
N CYS A 54 7.39 -1.84 -4.39
CA CYS A 54 6.43 -0.95 -5.06
C CYS A 54 6.94 0.50 -5.20
N PHE A 55 7.93 0.89 -4.39
CA PHE A 55 8.57 2.21 -4.48
C PHE A 55 9.14 2.50 -5.87
N TYR A 56 9.68 1.49 -6.56
CA TYR A 56 10.27 1.68 -7.89
C TYR A 56 9.25 2.11 -8.95
N PHE A 57 8.04 1.56 -8.90
CA PHE A 57 6.96 1.98 -9.79
C PHE A 57 6.49 3.40 -9.47
N PHE A 58 6.48 3.76 -8.19
CA PHE A 58 6.19 5.13 -7.76
C PHE A 58 7.27 6.11 -8.28
N GLU A 59 8.56 5.79 -8.15
CA GLU A 59 9.64 6.63 -8.67
C GLU A 59 9.59 6.79 -10.19
N GLU A 60 9.22 5.73 -10.92
CA GLU A 60 9.02 5.80 -12.37
C GLU A 60 7.89 6.77 -12.71
N ALA A 61 6.76 6.72 -11.99
CA ALA A 61 5.67 7.67 -12.16
C ALA A 61 6.07 9.12 -11.82
N VAL A 62 6.87 9.32 -10.76
CA VAL A 62 7.39 10.64 -10.39
C VAL A 62 8.29 11.22 -11.48
N ARG A 63 9.18 10.41 -12.04
CA ARG A 63 10.05 10.82 -13.15
C ARG A 63 9.25 11.19 -14.40
N ASP A 64 8.24 10.38 -14.73
CA ASP A 64 7.50 10.52 -15.98
C ASP A 64 6.44 11.63 -15.89
N TYR A 65 5.91 11.92 -14.69
CA TYR A 65 4.81 12.87 -14.46
C TYR A 65 5.01 13.75 -13.21
N PRO A 66 6.14 14.47 -13.05
CA PRO A 66 6.49 15.14 -11.79
C PRO A 66 5.47 16.19 -11.34
N ASP A 67 4.97 16.98 -12.30
CA ASP A 67 4.02 18.08 -12.06
C ASP A 67 2.55 17.63 -12.08
N ALA A 68 2.28 16.36 -12.40
CA ALA A 68 0.92 15.85 -12.42
C ALA A 68 0.39 15.68 -10.99
N GLU A 69 -0.90 15.91 -10.82
CA GLU A 69 -1.57 15.75 -9.54
C GLU A 69 -1.63 14.27 -9.14
N ALA A 70 -1.10 13.94 -7.96
CA ALA A 70 -1.04 12.58 -7.43
C ALA A 70 -2.09 12.34 -6.33
N ILE A 71 -2.30 13.33 -5.45
CA ILE A 71 -3.20 13.21 -4.30
C ILE A 71 -4.10 14.43 -4.25
N TRP A 72 -5.41 14.18 -4.15
CA TRP A 72 -6.42 15.19 -3.88
C TRP A 72 -6.98 14.97 -2.47
N SER A 73 -6.86 15.98 -1.61
CA SER A 73 -7.46 15.97 -0.27
C SER A 73 -8.18 17.28 0.01
N ARG A 74 -8.76 17.37 1.22
CA ARG A 74 -9.35 18.61 1.71
C ARG A 74 -8.29 19.64 2.11
N GLU A 75 -7.07 19.21 2.42
CA GLU A 75 -5.96 20.11 2.74
C GLU A 75 -5.26 20.66 1.50
N GLY A 76 -5.37 19.99 0.36
CA GLY A 76 -4.81 20.47 -0.90
C GLY A 76 -4.67 19.39 -1.97
N ILE A 77 -4.03 19.79 -3.07
CA ILE A 77 -3.61 18.90 -4.15
C ILE A 77 -2.08 18.81 -4.08
N TYR A 78 -1.56 17.59 -4.18
CA TYR A 78 -0.12 17.32 -4.19
C TYR A 78 0.29 16.69 -5.50
N THR A 79 1.37 17.18 -6.11
CA THR A 79 1.94 16.58 -7.31
C THR A 79 2.71 15.29 -6.98
N TYR A 80 3.12 14.53 -7.99
CA TYR A 80 3.99 13.37 -7.80
C TYR A 80 5.33 13.77 -7.17
N GLU A 81 5.95 14.86 -7.62
CA GLU A 81 7.23 15.33 -7.07
C GLU A 81 7.10 15.78 -5.60
N GLU A 82 6.03 16.48 -5.26
CA GLU A 82 5.74 16.88 -3.87
C GLU A 82 5.48 15.65 -2.99
N THR A 83 4.72 14.69 -3.50
CA THR A 83 4.44 13.42 -2.82
C THR A 83 5.73 12.63 -2.58
N HIS A 84 6.63 12.59 -3.57
CA HIS A 84 7.92 11.91 -3.45
C HIS A 84 8.83 12.59 -2.42
N THR A 85 8.88 13.92 -2.45
CA THR A 85 9.60 14.73 -1.45
C THR A 85 9.10 14.41 -0.05
N LYS A 86 7.78 14.41 0.17
CA LYS A 86 7.16 14.06 1.46
C LYS A 86 7.45 12.61 1.85
N ALA A 87 7.34 11.66 0.92
CA ALA A 87 7.65 10.25 1.17
C ALA A 87 9.11 10.06 1.63
N CYS A 88 10.07 10.76 1.02
CA CYS A 88 11.47 10.71 1.43
C CYS A 88 11.68 11.30 2.84
N GLN A 89 10.94 12.34 3.20
CA GLN A 89 10.96 12.91 4.56
C GLN A 89 10.43 11.92 5.61
N TYR A 90 9.32 11.23 5.29
CA TYR A 90 8.81 10.15 6.15
C TYR A 90 9.77 8.97 6.23
N ALA A 91 10.42 8.60 5.13
CA ALA A 91 11.45 7.57 5.13
C ALA A 91 12.61 7.90 6.08
N ALA A 92 13.12 9.14 6.01
CA ALA A 92 14.15 9.62 6.94
C ALA A 92 13.68 9.55 8.40
N TYR A 93 12.45 9.97 8.67
CA TYR A 93 11.85 9.86 9.99
C TYR A 93 11.77 8.42 10.52
N PHE A 94 11.33 7.47 9.68
CA PHE A 94 11.25 6.06 10.08
C PHE A 94 12.63 5.44 10.33
N LEU A 95 13.64 5.83 9.56
CA LEU A 95 15.03 5.39 9.80
C LEU A 95 15.57 5.94 11.12
N GLU A 96 15.26 7.19 11.48
CA GLU A 96 15.62 7.75 12.79
C GLU A 96 14.94 7.05 13.96
N LEU A 97 13.71 6.55 13.76
CA LEU A 97 13.02 5.68 14.71
C LEU A 97 13.63 4.27 14.79
N GLY A 98 14.62 3.96 13.95
CA GLY A 98 15.33 2.68 13.96
C GLY A 98 14.59 1.55 13.25
N ILE A 99 13.57 1.87 12.44
CA ILE A 99 12.85 0.88 11.62
C ILE A 99 13.79 0.32 10.56
N ARG A 100 13.76 -1.01 10.38
CA ARG A 100 14.65 -1.73 9.47
C ARG A 100 13.87 -2.38 8.33
N PRO A 101 14.52 -2.59 7.16
CA PRO A 101 13.93 -3.32 6.05
C PRO A 101 13.30 -4.65 6.49
N GLY A 102 12.10 -4.94 5.97
CA GLY A 102 11.33 -6.12 6.32
C GLY A 102 10.51 -5.99 7.61
N GLU A 103 10.49 -4.82 8.24
CA GLU A 103 9.60 -4.54 9.38
C GLU A 103 8.28 -3.88 8.93
N LEU A 104 7.26 -4.04 9.77
CA LEU A 104 5.95 -3.44 9.61
C LEU A 104 5.76 -2.27 10.58
N VAL A 105 5.05 -1.24 10.13
CA VAL A 105 4.59 -0.14 10.97
C VAL A 105 3.07 -0.12 10.95
N ALA A 106 2.45 -0.20 12.13
CA ALA A 106 1.00 -0.18 12.21
C ALA A 106 0.49 1.25 12.00
N PHE A 107 -0.49 1.40 11.12
CA PHE A 107 -1.17 2.67 10.86
C PHE A 107 -2.56 2.60 11.47
N TYR A 108 -2.80 3.50 12.41
CA TYR A 108 -4.10 3.79 12.99
C TYR A 108 -4.47 5.24 12.65
N LEU A 109 -4.53 5.48 11.34
CA LEU A 109 -4.65 6.79 10.69
C LEU A 109 -5.98 6.89 9.94
N GLN A 110 -6.50 8.11 9.81
CA GLN A 110 -7.60 8.38 8.88
C GLN A 110 -7.08 8.47 7.43
N ASN A 111 -8.00 8.51 6.48
CA ASN A 111 -7.64 8.77 5.08
C ASN A 111 -7.19 10.23 4.94
N SER A 112 -5.87 10.44 4.88
CA SER A 112 -5.24 11.74 4.69
C SER A 112 -4.02 11.62 3.74
N PRO A 113 -3.49 12.73 3.22
CA PRO A 113 -2.24 12.73 2.47
C PRO A 113 -1.08 12.12 3.26
N GLU A 114 -1.02 12.35 4.57
CA GLU A 114 0.05 11.81 5.42
C GLU A 114 0.06 10.28 5.46
N LEU A 115 -1.10 9.63 5.39
CA LEU A 115 -1.17 8.17 5.27
C LEU A 115 -0.39 7.71 4.02
N ILE A 116 -0.58 8.39 2.88
CA ILE A 116 0.10 8.06 1.62
C ILE A 116 1.59 8.40 1.69
N PHE A 117 1.95 9.57 2.23
CA PHE A 117 3.34 9.97 2.40
C PHE A 117 4.11 8.98 3.30
N ALA A 118 3.51 8.60 4.42
CA ALA A 118 4.07 7.62 5.35
C ALA A 118 4.17 6.23 4.70
N TRP A 119 3.15 5.80 3.97
CA TRP A 119 3.16 4.53 3.25
C TRP A 119 4.30 4.47 2.23
N PHE A 120 4.40 5.46 1.36
CA PHE A 120 5.45 5.48 0.34
C PHE A 120 6.84 5.65 0.97
N GLY A 121 6.93 6.38 2.09
CA GLY A 121 8.15 6.44 2.90
C GLY A 121 8.59 5.09 3.44
N LEU A 122 7.66 4.23 3.90
CA LEU A 122 7.98 2.86 4.31
C LEU A 122 8.46 2.01 3.15
N TRP A 123 7.79 2.08 2.00
CA TRP A 123 8.23 1.38 0.79
C TRP A 123 9.64 1.79 0.36
N ALA A 124 9.99 3.06 0.55
CA ALA A 124 11.33 3.57 0.28
C ALA A 124 12.39 2.89 1.16
N ILE A 125 12.07 2.43 2.35
CA ILE A 125 13.05 1.78 3.25
C ILE A 125 12.85 0.27 3.35
N GLY A 126 12.20 -0.33 2.35
CA GLY A 126 11.94 -1.78 2.31
C GLY A 126 11.01 -2.26 3.42
N CYS A 127 10.14 -1.38 3.93
CA CYS A 127 9.15 -1.66 4.95
C CYS A 127 7.74 -1.56 4.36
N ALA A 128 6.73 -1.93 5.14
CA ALA A 128 5.34 -1.82 4.72
C ALA A 128 4.42 -1.45 5.89
N PRO A 129 3.26 -0.82 5.62
CA PRO A 129 2.29 -0.51 6.65
C PRO A 129 1.40 -1.73 6.96
N ALA A 130 1.05 -1.85 8.24
CA ALA A 130 -0.10 -2.62 8.68
C ALA A 130 -1.26 -1.66 8.96
N MET A 131 -2.17 -1.52 8.02
CA MET A 131 -3.26 -0.54 8.08
C MET A 131 -4.44 -1.10 8.84
N LEU A 132 -4.72 -0.51 10.00
CA LEU A 132 -5.89 -0.79 10.79
C LEU A 132 -6.99 0.21 10.47
N ASN A 133 -8.22 -0.29 10.32
CA ASN A 133 -9.39 0.57 10.29
C ASN A 133 -9.51 1.30 11.64
N PHE A 134 -9.41 2.62 11.63
CA PHE A 134 -9.47 3.49 12.82
C PHE A 134 -10.81 3.44 13.60
N ASN A 135 -11.80 2.70 13.08
CA ASN A 135 -13.05 2.41 13.78
C ASN A 135 -12.98 1.16 14.67
N LEU A 136 -11.95 0.31 14.54
CA LEU A 136 -11.74 -0.87 15.38
C LEU A 136 -11.36 -0.45 16.81
N SER A 137 -11.88 -1.12 17.83
CA SER A 137 -11.60 -0.83 19.25
C SER A 137 -11.50 -2.11 20.07
N GLY A 138 -10.86 -2.04 21.24
CA GLY A 138 -10.80 -3.16 22.17
C GLY A 138 -10.13 -4.40 21.56
N ASP A 139 -10.68 -5.58 21.86
CA ASP A 139 -10.08 -6.87 21.50
C ASP A 139 -9.79 -7.04 20.00
N ALA A 140 -10.67 -6.53 19.13
CA ALA A 140 -10.47 -6.62 17.68
C ALA A 140 -9.25 -5.82 17.21
N MET A 141 -9.11 -4.58 17.71
CA MET A 141 -7.94 -3.73 17.43
C MET A 141 -6.66 -4.37 17.97
N ILE A 142 -6.69 -4.86 19.21
CA ILE A 142 -5.55 -5.54 19.85
C ILE A 142 -5.15 -6.80 19.08
N HIS A 143 -6.12 -7.57 18.60
CA HIS A 143 -5.85 -8.74 17.76
C HIS A 143 -5.12 -8.36 16.48
N CYS A 144 -5.58 -7.34 15.75
CA CYS A 144 -4.93 -6.85 14.54
C CYS A 144 -3.50 -6.35 14.80
N LEU A 145 -3.31 -5.57 15.87
CA LEU A 145 -1.98 -5.11 16.29
C LEU A 145 -1.05 -6.29 16.55
N LYS A 146 -1.50 -7.28 17.33
CA LYS A 146 -0.73 -8.50 17.61
C LYS A 146 -0.35 -9.28 16.35
N VAL A 147 -1.28 -9.43 15.40
CA VAL A 147 -1.02 -10.15 14.14
C VAL A 147 -0.04 -9.40 13.24
N SER A 148 -0.03 -8.06 13.31
CA SER A 148 0.89 -7.24 12.51
C SER A 148 2.36 -7.33 12.92
N ASP A 149 2.65 -7.74 14.16
CA ASP A 149 4.01 -7.78 14.74
C ASP A 149 4.79 -6.45 14.58
N ALA A 150 4.07 -5.33 14.43
CA ALA A 150 4.66 -4.01 14.28
C ALA A 150 5.18 -3.50 15.63
N LYS A 151 6.34 -2.85 15.65
CA LYS A 151 6.91 -2.24 16.87
C LYS A 151 6.41 -0.83 17.13
N ILE A 152 5.90 -0.17 16.08
CA ILE A 152 5.46 1.22 16.13
C ILE A 152 4.04 1.26 15.58
N VAL A 153 3.18 2.03 16.26
CA VAL A 153 1.85 2.39 15.79
C VAL A 153 1.80 3.88 15.58
N VAL A 154 1.62 4.31 14.33
CA VAL A 154 1.38 5.71 13.99
C VAL A 154 -0.12 5.98 14.12
N VAL A 155 -0.47 6.95 14.96
CA VAL A 155 -1.84 7.27 15.37
C VAL A 155 -2.22 8.65 14.87
N ASP A 156 -3.45 8.80 14.41
CA ASP A 156 -4.00 10.08 13.98
C ASP A 156 -4.02 11.12 15.13
N GLU A 157 -3.97 12.41 14.81
CA GLU A 157 -4.11 13.47 15.80
C GLU A 157 -5.58 13.66 16.23
N GLU A 158 -6.54 13.23 15.42
CA GLU A 158 -7.97 13.41 15.69
C GLU A 158 -8.38 12.78 17.04
N GLN A 159 -9.07 13.58 17.85
CA GLN A 159 -9.30 13.28 19.26
C GLN A 159 -10.10 11.99 19.49
N LYS A 160 -11.11 11.68 18.66
CA LYS A 160 -11.90 10.45 18.80
C LYS A 160 -11.08 9.21 18.45
N VAL A 161 -10.25 9.28 17.41
CA VAL A 161 -9.31 8.22 17.03
C VAL A 161 -8.31 7.97 18.16
N ARG A 162 -7.70 9.03 18.69
CA ARG A 162 -6.75 8.94 19.81
C ARG A 162 -7.37 8.33 21.06
N THR A 163 -8.54 8.83 21.46
CA THR A 163 -9.21 8.37 22.68
C THR A 163 -9.50 6.87 22.62
N ARG A 164 -9.83 6.34 21.44
CA ARG A 164 -10.10 4.91 21.24
C ARG A 164 -8.87 4.05 21.46
N ILE A 165 -7.73 4.39 20.86
CA ILE A 165 -6.50 3.59 21.00
C ILE A 165 -5.84 3.79 22.37
N GLU A 166 -5.93 4.99 22.94
CA GLU A 166 -5.40 5.31 24.27
C GLU A 166 -6.12 4.54 25.38
N GLY A 167 -7.39 4.19 25.18
CA GLY A 167 -8.12 3.30 26.09
C GLY A 167 -7.44 1.94 26.31
N ASP A 168 -6.67 1.47 25.33
CA ASP A 168 -5.96 0.19 25.36
C ASP A 168 -4.43 0.35 25.44
N ARG A 169 -3.92 1.56 25.72
CA ARG A 169 -2.47 1.88 25.74
C ARG A 169 -1.65 0.87 26.52
N GLN A 170 -2.06 0.52 27.73
CA GLN A 170 -1.33 -0.41 28.59
C GLN A 170 -1.17 -1.80 27.95
N THR A 171 -2.19 -2.26 27.20
CA THR A 171 -2.14 -3.53 26.48
C THR A 171 -1.19 -3.43 25.29
N ILE A 172 -1.22 -2.32 24.57
CA ILE A 172 -0.34 -2.06 23.42
C ILE A 172 1.13 -1.98 23.85
N GLU A 173 1.43 -1.30 24.96
CA GLU A 173 2.78 -1.23 25.54
C GLU A 173 3.26 -2.60 26.02
N LYS A 174 2.38 -3.44 26.58
CA LYS A 174 2.70 -4.84 26.93
C LYS A 174 3.00 -5.72 25.72
N LEU A 175 2.48 -5.38 24.54
CA LEU A 175 2.87 -6.01 23.28
C LEU A 175 4.23 -5.52 22.76
N GLY A 176 4.90 -4.60 23.47
CA GLY A 176 6.17 -4.02 23.07
C GLY A 176 6.05 -2.95 21.98
N MET A 177 4.85 -2.40 21.77
CA MET A 177 4.58 -1.43 20.73
C MET A 177 4.65 0.00 21.27
N GLN A 178 5.27 0.90 20.51
CA GLN A 178 5.31 2.32 20.79
C GLN A 178 4.22 3.06 20.01
N LEU A 179 3.35 3.79 20.72
CA LEU A 179 2.39 4.71 20.10
C LEU A 179 3.07 6.03 19.74
N ILE A 180 2.93 6.45 18.49
CA ILE A 180 3.40 7.74 17.98
C ILE A 180 2.21 8.49 17.41
N VAL A 181 1.84 9.61 18.03
CA VAL A 181 0.78 10.48 17.52
C VAL A 181 1.35 11.39 16.45
N LEU A 182 0.73 11.39 15.27
CA LEU A 182 1.10 12.23 14.14
C LEU A 182 0.55 13.66 14.32
N SER A 183 1.05 14.34 15.36
CA SER A 183 0.63 15.70 15.71
C SER A 183 1.04 16.73 14.66
N GLY A 184 0.41 17.90 14.65
CA GLY A 184 0.82 19.02 13.78
C GLY A 184 2.31 19.41 13.94
N GLU A 185 2.84 19.33 15.16
CA GLU A 185 4.25 19.54 15.45
C GLU A 185 5.13 18.44 14.83
N LEU A 186 4.76 17.17 14.98
CA LEU A 186 5.49 16.06 14.39
C LEU A 186 5.46 16.11 12.86
N LYS A 187 4.29 16.40 12.27
CA LYS A 187 4.15 16.60 10.81
C LYS A 187 5.09 17.68 10.31
N SER A 188 5.19 18.80 11.04
CA SER A 188 6.08 19.92 10.71
C SER A 188 7.56 19.53 10.86
N SER A 189 7.91 18.77 11.91
CA SER A 189 9.26 18.24 12.14
C SER A 189 9.68 17.28 11.01
N ILE A 190 8.80 16.38 10.59
CA ILE A 190 9.03 15.49 9.45
C ILE A 190 9.20 16.32 8.17
N ALA A 191 8.31 17.29 7.94
CA ALA A 191 8.36 18.16 6.76
C ALA A 191 9.62 19.05 6.68
N ALA A 192 10.32 19.27 7.79
CA ALA A 192 11.59 20.00 7.83
C ALA A 192 12.81 19.12 7.53
N LYS A 193 12.65 17.79 7.48
CA LYS A 193 13.74 16.87 7.16
C LYS A 193 14.20 17.04 5.72
N THR A 194 15.48 16.77 5.47
CA THR A 194 16.02 16.70 4.10
C THR A 194 15.33 15.58 3.34
N ALA A 195 14.73 15.90 2.20
CA ALA A 195 14.09 14.95 1.32
C ALA A 195 15.12 14.19 0.47
N GLN A 196 16.00 13.42 1.12
CA GLN A 196 16.95 12.58 0.42
C GLN A 196 16.34 11.21 0.14
N ARG A 197 16.33 10.82 -1.15
CA ARG A 197 15.89 9.49 -1.57
C ARG A 197 16.73 8.40 -0.89
N PRO A 198 16.12 7.46 -0.14
CA PRO A 198 16.86 6.36 0.48
C PRO A 198 17.56 5.48 -0.56
N ASP A 199 18.74 4.98 -0.19
CA ASP A 199 19.56 4.10 -1.03
C ASP A 199 18.85 2.77 -1.34
N ASP A 200 19.20 2.14 -2.46
CA ASP A 200 18.60 0.88 -2.88
C ASP A 200 18.92 -0.30 -1.94
N SER A 201 20.01 -0.23 -1.17
CA SER A 201 20.39 -1.24 -0.17
C SER A 201 19.28 -1.55 0.84
N TYR A 202 18.39 -0.60 1.16
CA TYR A 202 17.24 -0.84 2.03
C TYR A 202 16.19 -1.77 1.40
N ARG A 203 16.16 -1.91 0.07
CA ARG A 203 15.13 -2.64 -0.67
C ARG A 203 15.65 -3.91 -1.36
N GLU A 204 16.97 -4.07 -1.52
CA GLU A 204 17.57 -5.22 -2.22
C GLU A 204 17.22 -6.58 -1.58
N GLY A 205 17.09 -6.63 -0.24
CA GLY A 205 16.84 -7.85 0.52
C GLY A 205 15.36 -8.26 0.64
N LEU A 206 14.45 -7.54 -0.02
CA LEU A 206 13.01 -7.82 0.05
C LEU A 206 12.68 -9.21 -0.51
N LYS A 207 11.88 -9.97 0.25
CA LYS A 207 11.37 -11.26 -0.18
C LYS A 207 10.06 -11.07 -0.93
N ALA A 208 9.80 -11.88 -1.95
CA ALA A 208 8.52 -11.87 -2.68
C ALA A 208 7.30 -12.18 -1.79
N SER A 209 7.52 -12.85 -0.65
CA SER A 209 6.49 -13.13 0.36
C SER A 209 6.23 -11.98 1.34
N PHE A 210 7.07 -10.94 1.35
CA PHE A 210 6.87 -9.79 2.22
C PHE A 210 5.72 -8.93 1.68
N PRO A 211 4.74 -8.54 2.51
CA PRO A 211 3.58 -7.80 2.04
C PRO A 211 3.96 -6.37 1.63
N SER A 212 3.27 -5.82 0.63
CA SER A 212 3.33 -4.38 0.32
C SER A 212 2.49 -3.54 1.28
N ALA A 213 1.44 -4.13 1.86
CA ALA A 213 0.68 -3.63 3.00
C ALA A 213 -0.15 -4.78 3.61
N LEU A 214 -0.47 -4.69 4.89
CA LEU A 214 -1.53 -5.50 5.51
C LEU A 214 -2.77 -4.62 5.72
N LEU A 215 -3.97 -5.11 5.39
CA LEU A 215 -5.21 -4.35 5.50
C LEU A 215 -6.19 -5.04 6.46
N TYR A 216 -6.44 -4.42 7.61
CA TYR A 216 -7.39 -4.89 8.61
C TYR A 216 -8.65 -4.03 8.59
N THR A 217 -9.71 -4.55 7.95
CA THR A 217 -10.89 -3.73 7.59
C THR A 217 -12.17 -4.05 8.37
N ARG A 218 -12.25 -5.22 9.05
CA ARG A 218 -13.42 -5.67 9.81
C ARG A 218 -13.01 -6.54 10.98
#